data_AF-A0A522VFK5-F1
#
_entry.id   AF-A0A522VFK5-F1
#
_cell.length_a   1.000
_cell.length_b   1.000
_cell.length_c   1.000
_cell.angle_alpha   90.00
_cell.angle_beta   90.00
_cell.angle_gamma   90.00
#
_symmetry.space_group_name_H-M   'P 1'
#
loop_
_entity.id
_entity.type
_entity.pdbx_description
1 polymer ?
#
loop_
_entity_poly.entity_id
_entity_poly.type
_entity_poly.pdbx_seq_one_letter_code
_entity_poly.pdbx_strand_id
1 'polypeptide(L)'
;MATVTKRGERQWQAKVRRRGQGASATFETKARAEAWARQAEADIDAGRFQAGRVEADRTTLAEALERYLREVVPRKKGVKQSAGIVRAWLKTPLAKRPLTAIRSADLAAWRDERLKEVGPQTVLHHLNLLSHVYNTAADEWGLESLQNPVAR
;
A
#
# COMPACT_ATOMS: atom_id res chain seq x y z
N MET A 1 9.26 -3.69 24.87
CA MET A 1 8.70 -5.05 24.96
C MET A 1 7.54 -5.13 23.98
N ALA A 2 7.65 -6.08 23.06
CA ALA A 2 6.61 -6.51 22.16
C ALA A 2 5.52 -7.30 22.91
N THR A 3 4.27 -6.86 22.83
CA THR A 3 3.10 -7.60 23.31
C THR A 3 2.30 -8.08 22.11
N VAL A 4 2.10 -9.39 21.98
CA VAL A 4 1.20 -9.97 20.97
C VAL A 4 -0.08 -10.44 21.65
N THR A 5 -1.20 -9.84 21.31
CA THR A 5 -2.53 -10.14 21.84
C THR A 5 -3.46 -10.67 20.75
N LYS A 6 -4.19 -11.74 21.05
CA LYS A 6 -5.24 -12.27 20.18
C LYS A 6 -6.52 -11.43 20.37
N ARG A 7 -7.04 -10.83 19.30
CA ARG A 7 -8.31 -10.05 19.32
C ARG A 7 -9.52 -10.83 18.82
N GLY A 8 -9.31 -11.86 18.01
CA GLY A 8 -10.39 -12.64 17.41
C GLY A 8 -9.88 -13.86 16.64
N GLU A 9 -10.78 -14.56 15.96
CA GLU A 9 -10.39 -15.61 15.00
C GLU A 9 -9.57 -14.97 13.87
N ARG A 10 -8.33 -15.46 13.67
CA ARG A 10 -7.35 -14.88 12.74
C ARG A 10 -7.09 -13.38 12.94
N GLN A 11 -7.13 -12.89 14.18
CA GLN A 11 -6.71 -11.53 14.51
C GLN A 11 -5.73 -11.52 15.66
N TRP A 12 -4.47 -11.25 15.35
CA TRP A 12 -3.33 -11.16 16.25
C TRP A 12 -2.75 -9.75 16.18
N GLN A 13 -2.95 -8.97 17.24
CA GLN A 13 -2.38 -7.63 17.36
C GLN A 13 -1.01 -7.71 18.03
N ALA A 14 0.03 -7.24 17.35
CA ALA A 14 1.32 -6.96 17.94
C ALA A 14 1.41 -5.47 18.32
N LYS A 15 1.88 -5.18 19.52
CA LYS A 15 2.18 -3.83 20.01
C LYS A 15 3.62 -3.79 20.48
N VAL A 16 4.41 -2.89 19.93
CA VAL A 16 5.79 -2.66 20.34
C VAL A 16 5.90 -1.27 20.93
N ARG A 17 6.46 -1.17 22.13
CA ARG A 17 6.79 0.10 22.76
C ARG A 17 8.24 0.06 23.23
N ARG A 18 9.07 0.97 22.70
CA ARG A 18 10.48 1.12 23.04
C ARG A 18 10.94 2.56 22.80
N ARG A 19 11.81 3.07 23.68
CA ARG A 19 12.43 4.42 23.58
C ARG A 19 11.43 5.56 23.28
N GLY A 20 10.26 5.55 23.93
CA GLY A 20 9.22 6.57 23.73
C GLY A 20 8.42 6.44 22.43
N GLN A 21 8.83 5.57 21.50
CA GLN A 21 8.12 5.27 20.27
C GLN A 21 7.24 4.02 20.43
N GLY A 22 6.06 4.07 19.82
CA GLY A 22 5.06 3.01 19.88
C GLY A 22 4.58 2.64 18.49
N ALA A 23 4.53 1.36 18.20
CA ALA A 23 3.98 0.83 16.97
C ALA A 23 3.00 -0.29 17.29
N SER A 24 1.88 -0.35 16.58
CA SER A 24 0.91 -1.41 16.74
C SER A 24 0.43 -1.89 15.40
N ALA A 25 0.28 -3.20 15.24
CA ALA A 25 -0.18 -3.76 14.00
C ALA A 25 -0.88 -5.10 14.18
N THR A 26 -1.86 -5.38 13.32
CA THR A 26 -2.70 -6.60 13.40
C THR A 26 -2.38 -7.56 12.26
N PHE A 27 -2.47 -8.86 12.53
CA PHE A 27 -2.07 -9.95 11.66
C PHE A 27 -3.02 -11.12 11.72
N GLU A 28 -3.09 -11.90 10.65
CA GLU A 28 -3.93 -13.09 10.60
C GLU A 28 -3.37 -14.27 11.41
N THR A 29 -2.05 -14.33 11.57
CA THR A 29 -1.36 -15.42 12.26
C THR A 29 -0.44 -14.92 13.36
N LYS A 30 -0.36 -15.69 14.45
CA LYS A 30 0.52 -15.41 15.59
C LYS A 30 1.98 -15.30 15.17
N ALA A 31 2.42 -16.21 14.29
CA ALA A 31 3.79 -16.25 13.79
C ALA A 31 4.18 -14.96 13.04
N ARG A 32 3.27 -14.41 12.21
CA ARG A 32 3.50 -13.12 11.55
C ARG A 32 3.54 -11.97 12.54
N ALA A 33 2.67 -11.98 13.55
CA ALA A 33 2.64 -10.97 14.59
C ALA A 33 3.94 -10.93 15.40
N GLU A 34 4.47 -12.09 15.78
CA GLU A 34 5.73 -12.21 16.52
C GLU A 34 6.95 -11.83 15.68
N ALA A 35 7.02 -12.28 14.42
CA ALA A 35 8.11 -11.94 13.52
C ALA A 35 8.19 -10.42 13.28
N TRP A 36 7.04 -9.79 13.05
CA TRP A 36 6.97 -8.34 12.92
C TRP A 36 7.33 -7.61 14.20
N ALA A 37 6.89 -8.11 15.36
CA ALA A 37 7.17 -7.43 16.62
C ALA A 37 8.68 -7.44 16.95
N ARG A 38 9.39 -8.53 16.63
CA ARG A 38 10.85 -8.60 16.74
C ARG A 38 11.54 -7.65 15.75
N GLN A 39 11.08 -7.60 14.51
CA GLN A 39 11.64 -6.71 13.50
C GLN A 39 11.44 -5.23 13.89
N ALA A 40 10.25 -4.88 14.35
CA ALA A 40 9.95 -3.53 14.85
C ALA A 40 10.78 -3.16 16.09
N GLU A 41 11.02 -4.09 17.02
CA GLU A 41 11.93 -3.84 18.15
C GLU A 41 13.38 -3.60 17.72
N ALA A 42 13.86 -4.36 16.74
CA ALA A 42 15.21 -4.21 16.18
C ALA A 42 15.36 -2.89 15.41
N ASP A 43 14.33 -2.47 14.68
CA ASP A 43 14.32 -1.22 13.93
C ASP A 43 14.25 0.02 14.84
N ILE A 44 13.51 -0.05 15.96
CA ILE A 44 13.51 0.97 17.02
C ILE A 44 14.88 1.07 17.69
N ASP A 45 15.50 -0.06 18.03
CA ASP A 45 16.82 -0.06 18.67
C ASP A 45 17.91 0.52 17.76
N ALA A 46 17.82 0.23 16.47
CA ALA A 46 18.76 0.70 15.47
C ALA A 46 18.52 2.14 14.98
N GLY A 47 17.49 2.84 15.49
CA GLY A 47 17.15 4.20 15.06
C GLY A 47 16.65 4.29 13.62
N ARG A 48 16.33 3.15 12.98
CA ARG A 48 15.80 3.06 11.61
C ARG A 48 14.27 2.97 11.58
N PHE A 49 13.62 3.21 12.71
CA PHE A 49 12.18 3.13 12.82
C PHE A 49 11.51 4.32 12.13
N GLN A 50 11.20 4.13 10.85
CA GLN A 50 10.35 5.02 10.08
C GLN A 50 8.97 4.38 10.06
N ALA A 51 8.05 4.89 10.88
CA ALA A 51 6.70 4.36 11.01
C ALA A 51 6.01 4.16 9.63
N GLY A 52 6.28 5.04 8.67
CA GLY A 52 5.76 4.97 7.30
C GLY A 52 6.29 3.80 6.44
N ARG A 53 7.50 3.27 6.71
CA ARG A 53 8.06 2.14 5.95
C ARG A 53 7.34 0.82 6.26
N VAL A 54 7.00 0.65 7.53
CA VAL A 54 6.25 -0.51 8.04
C VAL A 54 4.80 -0.48 7.56
N GLU A 55 4.20 0.70 7.41
CA GLU A 55 2.85 0.83 6.85
C GLU A 55 2.82 0.64 5.33
N ALA A 56 3.85 1.10 4.61
CA ALA A 56 3.95 0.94 3.15
C ALA A 56 4.16 -0.53 2.72
N ASP A 57 4.98 -1.29 3.45
CA ASP A 57 5.20 -2.72 3.18
C ASP A 57 3.97 -3.59 3.48
N ARG A 58 3.02 -3.07 4.27
CA ARG A 58 1.80 -3.77 4.67
C ARG A 58 0.60 -3.38 3.83
N THR A 59 0.58 -2.15 3.33
CA THR A 59 -0.51 -1.64 2.51
C THR A 59 -0.38 -2.22 1.11
N THR A 60 -1.33 -3.07 0.76
CA THR A 60 -1.47 -3.56 -0.61
C THR A 60 -1.92 -2.46 -1.54
N LEU A 61 -1.62 -2.59 -2.83
CA LEU A 61 -2.18 -1.69 -3.83
C LEU A 61 -3.71 -1.69 -3.79
N ALA A 62 -4.34 -2.83 -3.48
CA ALA A 62 -5.79 -2.92 -3.31
C ALA A 62 -6.31 -2.02 -2.18
N GLU A 63 -5.71 -2.10 -0.99
CA GLU A 63 -6.11 -1.27 0.16
C GLU A 63 -5.89 0.22 -0.13
N ALA A 64 -4.78 0.56 -0.79
CA ALA A 64 -4.50 1.92 -1.24
C ALA A 64 -5.56 2.43 -2.21
N LEU A 65 -5.94 1.62 -3.20
CA LEU A 65 -6.97 1.96 -4.18
C LEU A 65 -8.36 2.09 -3.55
N GLU A 66 -8.71 1.24 -2.60
CA GLU A 66 -9.98 1.33 -1.86
C GLU A 66 -10.04 2.56 -0.96
N ARG A 67 -8.93 2.91 -0.30
CA ARG A 67 -8.80 4.16 0.46
C ARG A 67 -8.93 5.36 -0.46
N TYR A 68 -8.22 5.36 -1.58
CA TYR A 68 -8.30 6.40 -2.60
C TYR A 68 -9.74 6.58 -3.14
N LEU A 69 -10.47 5.47 -3.35
CA LEU A 69 -11.87 5.49 -3.77
C LEU A 69 -12.80 6.16 -2.73
N ARG A 70 -12.49 6.03 -1.44
CA ARG A 70 -13.30 6.60 -0.36
C ARG A 70 -12.94 8.06 -0.07
N GLU A 71 -11.66 8.41 -0.10
CA GLU A 71 -11.18 9.70 0.38
C GLU A 71 -11.01 10.73 -0.76
N VAL A 72 -10.51 10.30 -1.93
CA VAL A 72 -10.11 11.22 -3.01
C VAL A 72 -11.11 11.23 -4.16
N VAL A 73 -11.60 10.07 -4.59
CA VAL A 73 -12.51 9.98 -5.75
C VAL A 73 -13.80 10.79 -5.60
N PRO A 74 -14.46 10.88 -4.42
CA PRO A 74 -15.67 11.70 -4.27
C PRO A 74 -15.42 13.21 -4.46
N ARG A 75 -14.18 13.66 -4.26
CA ARG A 75 -13.76 15.06 -4.40
C ARG A 75 -13.33 15.42 -5.83
N LYS A 76 -13.16 14.44 -6.72
CA LYS A 76 -12.73 14.66 -8.11
C LYS A 76 -13.90 14.90 -9.07
N LYS A 77 -13.70 15.78 -10.06
CA LYS A 77 -14.52 15.82 -11.27
C LYS A 77 -14.34 14.49 -12.02
N GLY A 78 -15.44 13.84 -12.42
CA GLY A 78 -15.37 12.54 -13.13
C GLY A 78 -15.30 11.31 -12.22
N VAL A 79 -16.07 11.30 -11.12
CA VAL A 79 -16.17 10.21 -10.13
C VAL A 79 -16.35 8.83 -10.80
N LYS A 80 -17.29 8.71 -11.75
CA LYS A 80 -17.60 7.43 -12.43
C LYS A 80 -16.39 6.86 -13.18
N GLN A 81 -15.64 7.71 -13.89
CA GLN A 81 -14.48 7.29 -14.65
C GLN A 81 -13.34 6.85 -13.72
N SER A 82 -13.03 7.67 -12.71
CA SER A 82 -12.00 7.35 -11.71
C SER A 82 -12.32 6.06 -10.96
N ALA A 83 -13.57 5.88 -10.54
CA ALA A 83 -14.04 4.66 -9.90
C ALA A 83 -13.94 3.43 -10.82
N GLY A 84 -14.24 3.60 -12.11
CA GLY A 84 -14.10 2.53 -13.11
C GLY A 84 -12.65 2.08 -13.27
N ILE A 85 -11.72 3.02 -13.35
CA ILE A 85 -10.27 2.75 -13.45
C ILE A 85 -9.75 2.08 -12.17
N VAL A 86 -10.15 2.56 -10.99
CA VAL A 86 -9.80 1.95 -9.71
C VAL A 86 -10.28 0.49 -9.65
N ARG A 87 -11.54 0.24 -10.02
CA ARG A 87 -12.09 -1.13 -10.07
C ARG A 87 -11.37 -2.02 -11.08
N ALA A 88 -10.89 -1.46 -12.19
CA ALA A 88 -10.08 -2.20 -13.15
C ALA A 88 -8.74 -2.60 -12.56
N TRP A 89 -8.07 -1.69 -11.83
CA TRP A 89 -6.84 -2.02 -11.11
C TRP A 89 -7.04 -3.08 -10.04
N LEU A 90 -8.12 -3.03 -9.27
CA LEU A 90 -8.44 -4.04 -8.25
C LEU A 90 -8.58 -5.47 -8.81
N LYS A 91 -8.89 -5.63 -10.11
CA LYS A 91 -8.96 -6.93 -10.79
C LYS A 91 -7.59 -7.46 -11.21
N THR A 92 -6.56 -6.62 -11.23
CA THR A 92 -5.22 -7.02 -11.66
C THR A 92 -4.52 -7.83 -10.56
N PRO A 93 -3.60 -8.75 -10.92
CA PRO A 93 -2.78 -9.45 -9.93
C PRO A 93 -1.87 -8.51 -9.12
N LEU A 94 -1.58 -7.32 -9.66
CA LEU A 94 -0.78 -6.29 -9.00
C LEU A 94 -1.47 -5.70 -7.76
N ALA A 95 -2.81 -5.69 -7.72
CA ALA A 95 -3.57 -5.19 -6.58
C ALA A 95 -3.25 -5.94 -5.27
N LYS A 96 -2.91 -7.23 -5.36
CA LYS A 96 -2.60 -8.07 -4.19
C LYS A 96 -1.17 -7.89 -3.67
N ARG A 97 -0.32 -7.19 -4.41
CA ARG A 97 1.07 -6.94 -4.01
C ARG A 97 1.14 -5.72 -3.08
N PRO A 98 2.10 -5.70 -2.13
CA PRO A 98 2.37 -4.51 -1.34
C PRO A 98 2.85 -3.37 -2.26
N LEU A 99 2.50 -2.13 -1.92
CA LEU A 99 2.82 -0.95 -2.74
C LEU A 99 4.33 -0.84 -3.03
N THR A 100 5.17 -1.26 -2.09
CA THR A 100 6.64 -1.27 -2.17
C THR A 100 7.20 -2.35 -3.10
N ALA A 101 6.46 -3.42 -3.37
CA ALA A 101 6.91 -4.50 -4.26
C ALA A 101 6.60 -4.23 -5.74
N ILE A 102 5.77 -3.25 -6.05
CA ILE A 102 5.42 -2.90 -7.42
C ILE A 102 6.57 -2.12 -8.04
N ARG A 103 7.17 -2.70 -9.08
CA ARG A 103 8.28 -2.08 -9.82
C ARG A 103 7.78 -1.48 -11.13
N SER A 104 8.56 -0.56 -11.70
CA SER A 104 8.31 -0.02 -13.04
C SER A 104 8.24 -1.12 -14.12
N ALA A 105 9.01 -2.20 -13.97
CA ALA A 105 8.98 -3.36 -14.86
C ALA A 105 7.61 -4.07 -14.85
N ASP A 106 6.98 -4.23 -13.69
CA ASP A 106 5.64 -4.82 -13.57
C ASP A 106 4.58 -3.96 -14.28
N LEU A 107 4.72 -2.63 -14.18
CA LEU A 107 3.84 -1.68 -14.85
C LEU A 107 4.04 -1.64 -16.36
N ALA A 108 5.28 -1.81 -16.83
CA ALA A 108 5.58 -1.94 -18.26
C ALA A 108 4.95 -3.21 -18.85
N ALA A 109 5.08 -4.34 -18.16
CA ALA A 109 4.42 -5.58 -18.58
C ALA A 109 2.89 -5.42 -18.63
N TRP A 110 2.29 -4.82 -17.58
CA TRP A 110 0.86 -4.51 -17.57
C TRP A 110 0.45 -3.57 -18.71
N ARG A 111 1.24 -2.53 -19.00
CA ARG A 111 1.00 -1.59 -20.11
C ARG A 111 0.97 -2.32 -21.45
N ASP A 112 1.96 -3.17 -21.70
CA ASP A 112 2.12 -3.87 -22.98
C ASP A 112 1.03 -4.92 -23.20
N GLU A 113 0.57 -5.57 -22.14
CA GLU A 113 -0.62 -6.42 -22.18
C GLU A 113 -1.88 -5.60 -22.47
N ARG A 114 -2.04 -4.46 -21.79
CA ARG A 114 -3.26 -3.66 -21.89
C ARG A 114 -3.40 -2.94 -23.23
N LEU A 115 -2.29 -2.53 -23.84
CA LEU A 115 -2.25 -1.94 -25.19
C LEU A 115 -2.76 -2.89 -26.29
N LYS A 116 -2.81 -4.20 -26.05
CA LYS A 116 -3.39 -5.17 -27.00
C LYS A 116 -4.92 -5.14 -27.02
N GLU A 117 -5.55 -4.69 -25.92
CA GLU A 117 -7.00 -4.70 -25.75
C GLU A 117 -7.63 -3.32 -25.87
N VAL A 118 -6.92 -2.27 -25.44
CA VAL A 118 -7.45 -0.91 -25.37
C VAL A 118 -6.49 0.12 -25.97
N GLY A 119 -7.06 1.23 -26.42
CA GLY A 119 -6.28 2.33 -26.99
C GLY A 119 -5.30 2.98 -25.99
N PRO A 120 -4.24 3.62 -26.51
CA PRO A 120 -3.15 4.18 -25.69
C PRO A 120 -3.62 5.23 -24.68
N GLN A 121 -4.63 6.03 -25.04
CA GLN A 121 -5.21 7.04 -24.16
C GLN A 121 -5.81 6.43 -22.88
N THR A 122 -6.45 5.26 -23.00
CA THR A 122 -7.03 4.53 -21.86
C THR A 122 -5.95 4.05 -20.91
N VAL A 123 -4.87 3.49 -21.44
CA VAL A 123 -3.72 3.04 -20.65
C VAL A 123 -3.08 4.22 -19.90
N LEU A 124 -2.95 5.36 -20.57
CA LEU A 124 -2.41 6.59 -20.00
C LEU A 124 -3.27 7.11 -18.83
N HIS A 125 -4.61 7.06 -18.95
CA HIS A 125 -5.51 7.40 -17.83
C HIS A 125 -5.35 6.48 -16.63
N HIS A 126 -5.15 5.18 -16.86
CA HIS A 126 -4.92 4.21 -15.79
C HIS A 126 -3.60 4.46 -15.05
N LEU A 127 -2.52 4.73 -15.79
CA LEU A 127 -1.20 5.02 -15.22
C LEU A 127 -1.21 6.35 -14.46
N ASN A 128 -1.85 7.40 -15.00
CA ASN A 128 -1.96 8.68 -14.33
C ASN A 128 -2.74 8.57 -13.01
N LEU A 129 -3.80 7.77 -12.98
CA LEU A 129 -4.54 7.54 -11.73
C LEU A 129 -3.65 6.81 -10.71
N LEU A 130 -2.92 5.79 -11.15
CA LEU A 130 -2.01 5.05 -10.28
C LEU A 130 -0.90 5.95 -9.73
N SER A 131 -0.28 6.77 -10.58
CA SER A 131 0.73 7.75 -10.18
C SER A 131 0.21 8.67 -9.07
N HIS A 132 -1.02 9.16 -9.21
CA HIS A 132 -1.61 10.03 -8.21
C HIS A 132 -1.94 9.30 -6.91
N VAL A 133 -2.37 8.01 -6.97
CA VAL A 133 -2.52 7.18 -5.76
C VAL A 133 -1.20 7.06 -5.01
N TYR A 134 -0.09 6.84 -5.72
CA TYR A 134 1.24 6.75 -5.10
C TYR A 134 1.68 8.07 -4.47
N ASN A 135 1.44 9.20 -5.13
CA ASN A 135 1.77 10.52 -4.57
C ASN A 135 0.90 10.84 -3.35
N THR A 136 -0.42 10.65 -3.42
CA THR A 136 -1.30 10.81 -2.24
C THR A 136 -0.89 9.89 -1.09
N ALA A 137 -0.50 8.66 -1.40
CA ALA A 137 -0.01 7.72 -0.40
C ALA A 137 1.27 8.22 0.28
N ALA A 138 2.21 8.77 -0.48
CA ALA A 138 3.45 9.33 0.05
C ALA A 138 3.19 10.60 0.88
N ASP A 139 2.40 11.54 0.35
CA ASP A 139 2.22 12.88 0.91
C ASP A 139 1.18 12.93 2.04
N GLU A 140 0.05 12.23 1.90
CA GLU A 140 -1.09 12.35 2.81
C GLU A 140 -1.23 11.15 3.77
N TRP A 141 -0.71 9.98 3.39
CA TRP A 141 -0.85 8.76 4.21
C TRP A 141 0.40 8.41 5.00
N GLY A 142 1.40 9.30 5.02
CA GLY A 142 2.63 9.10 5.78
C GLY A 142 3.52 7.98 5.23
N LEU A 143 3.30 7.54 4.00
CA LEU A 143 4.13 6.54 3.32
C LEU A 143 5.31 7.22 2.61
N GLU A 144 6.02 8.11 3.30
CA GLU A 144 7.06 8.99 2.74
C GLU A 144 8.20 8.24 2.04
N SER A 145 8.40 6.96 2.41
CA SER A 145 9.39 6.06 1.78
C SER A 145 8.95 5.47 0.44
N LEU A 146 7.69 5.67 0.04
CA LEU A 146 7.12 5.08 -1.15
C LEU A 146 7.59 5.85 -2.39
N GLN A 147 8.29 5.15 -3.28
CA GLN A 147 8.67 5.71 -4.57
C GLN A 147 7.57 5.44 -5.59
N ASN A 148 7.22 6.45 -6.39
CA ASN A 148 6.25 6.31 -7.46
C ASN A 148 6.89 5.57 -8.65
N PRO A 149 6.44 4.35 -8.99
CA PRO A 149 7.00 3.54 -10.07
C PRO A 149 6.53 3.99 -11.47
N VAL A 150 5.54 4.88 -11.56
CA VAL A 150 4.99 5.41 -12.83
C VAL A 150 5.77 6.64 -13.31
N ALA A 151 6.29 7.45 -12.39
CA ALA A 151 7.00 8.69 -12.70
C ALA A 151 8.49 8.49 -13.08
N ARG A 152 8.94 7.22 -13.19
CA ARG A 152 10.33 6.83 -13.33
C ARG A 152 10.68 6.38 -14.74
#